data_AF-A0A7X3A5T3-F1
#
_entry.id   AF-A0A7X3A5T3-F1
#
_cell.length_a   1.000
_cell.length_b   1.000
_cell.length_c   1.000
_cell.angle_alpha   90.00
_cell.angle_beta   90.00
_cell.angle_gamma   90.00
#
_symmetry.space_group_name_H-M   'P 1'
#
loop_
_entity.id
_entity.type
_entity.pdbx_description
1 polymer ?
#
loop_
_entity_poly.entity_id
_entity_poly.type
_entity_poly.pdbx_seq_one_letter_code
_entity_poly.pdbx_strand_id
1 'polypeptide(L)'
;MLETPTWAKAFAYFSAKLSAAGGLFLLFLLVAAGLDLYGWGEIASEPIIWCLLFGYSILFSLAADGIMLLARVRREKRMLLEVLLYASGGYLPFLLLSHNGANWFYVFIGLLGVACSLIFFGIYHFMRYKWPFSGVIAATLLILLIVLAKADLTITRQWEELRTDNGYEASFAYFRGEKAIAISLKHGETLRCDISWNPENDGGYGMRVLDDRGETVPLTDSGGHAFSFTADRSDTYWIAISGNKLKGSVSVKWTIEK
;
A
#
# COMPACT_ATOMS: atom_id res chain seq x y z
N MET A 1 -40.92 -8.07 20.73
CA MET A 1 -39.54 -7.56 20.56
C MET A 1 -38.60 -8.72 20.84
N LEU A 2 -38.03 -9.33 19.80
CA LEU A 2 -37.01 -10.37 19.99
C LEU A 2 -35.73 -9.70 20.49
N GLU A 3 -35.29 -10.06 21.70
CA GLU A 3 -34.01 -9.59 22.23
C GLU A 3 -32.90 -10.04 21.27
N THR A 4 -32.18 -9.07 20.71
CA THR A 4 -31.04 -9.39 19.85
C THR A 4 -29.99 -10.12 20.68
N PRO A 5 -29.55 -11.32 20.26
CA PRO A 5 -28.64 -12.11 21.05
C PRO A 5 -27.30 -11.38 21.22
N THR A 6 -26.65 -11.59 22.36
CA THR A 6 -25.40 -10.92 22.75
C THR A 6 -24.30 -11.06 21.69
N TRP A 7 -24.21 -12.21 21.02
CA TRP A 7 -23.28 -12.44 19.91
C TRP A 7 -23.55 -11.55 18.70
N ALA A 8 -24.81 -11.23 18.38
CA ALA A 8 -25.15 -10.36 17.26
C ALA A 8 -24.76 -8.90 17.54
N LYS A 9 -24.87 -8.46 18.80
CA LYS A 9 -24.43 -7.12 19.22
C LYS A 9 -22.90 -6.97 19.17
N ALA A 10 -22.18 -8.04 19.54
CA ALA A 10 -20.74 -8.13 19.43
C ALA A 10 -20.29 -8.16 17.96
N PHE A 11 -20.94 -8.97 17.12
CA PHE A 11 -20.68 -9.04 15.68
C PHE A 11 -20.88 -7.67 15.02
N ALA A 12 -22.01 -7.01 15.25
CA ALA A 12 -22.30 -5.67 14.74
C ALA A 12 -21.33 -4.60 15.24
N TYR A 13 -20.67 -4.84 16.39
CA TYR A 13 -19.67 -3.95 16.96
C TYR A 13 -18.32 -4.10 16.23
N PHE A 14 -17.85 -5.34 16.08
CA PHE A 14 -16.62 -5.62 15.34
C PHE A 14 -16.75 -5.27 13.86
N SER A 15 -17.87 -5.57 13.22
CA SER A 15 -18.10 -5.21 11.81
C SER A 15 -18.13 -3.70 11.58
N ALA A 16 -18.66 -2.92 12.52
CA ALA A 16 -18.63 -1.46 12.43
C ALA A 16 -17.20 -0.90 12.49
N LYS A 17 -16.33 -1.45 13.36
CA LYS A 17 -14.91 -1.07 13.41
C LYS A 17 -14.16 -1.51 12.15
N LEU A 18 -14.45 -2.72 11.65
CA LEU A 18 -13.83 -3.22 10.43
C LEU A 18 -14.26 -2.39 9.20
N SER A 19 -15.52 -1.98 9.14
CA SER A 19 -16.02 -1.04 8.12
C SER A 19 -15.33 0.32 8.22
N ALA A 20 -15.11 0.83 9.43
CA ALA A 20 -14.42 2.09 9.65
C ALA A 20 -12.95 2.03 9.21
N ALA A 21 -12.26 0.94 9.51
CA ALA A 21 -10.89 0.69 9.04
C ALA A 21 -10.83 0.61 7.50
N GLY A 22 -11.72 -0.19 6.88
CA GLY A 22 -11.79 -0.32 5.42
C GLY A 22 -12.16 1.00 4.73
N GLY A 23 -13.08 1.77 5.29
CA GLY A 23 -13.46 3.09 4.78
C GLY A 23 -12.34 4.12 4.90
N LEU A 24 -11.62 4.12 6.03
CA LEU A 24 -10.42 4.93 6.20
C LEU A 24 -9.33 4.54 5.20
N PHE A 25 -9.14 3.25 4.95
CA PHE A 25 -8.17 2.76 3.95
C PHE A 25 -8.54 3.23 2.55
N LEU A 26 -9.79 3.06 2.11
CA LEU A 26 -10.21 3.59 0.82
C LEU A 26 -10.01 5.10 0.69
N LEU A 27 -10.33 5.86 1.73
CA LEU A 27 -10.08 7.30 1.74
C LEU A 27 -8.58 7.62 1.65
N PHE A 28 -7.74 6.87 2.36
CA PHE A 28 -6.29 6.99 2.28
C PHE A 28 -5.79 6.73 0.85
N LEU A 29 -6.26 5.68 0.18
CA LEU A 29 -5.93 5.39 -1.23
C LEU A 29 -6.34 6.55 -2.15
N LEU A 30 -7.54 7.08 -1.96
CA LEU A 30 -8.05 8.21 -2.77
C LEU A 30 -7.20 9.48 -2.57
N VAL A 31 -6.77 9.78 -1.34
CA VAL A 31 -5.95 10.97 -1.06
C VAL A 31 -4.51 10.78 -1.54
N ALA A 32 -3.93 9.59 -1.34
CA ALA A 32 -2.53 9.32 -1.66
C ALA A 32 -2.28 9.14 -3.17
N ALA A 33 -3.16 8.42 -3.86
CA ALA A 33 -2.97 8.05 -5.26
C ALA A 33 -4.05 8.64 -6.20
N GLY A 34 -5.05 9.37 -5.68
CA GLY A 34 -6.14 9.89 -6.51
C GLY A 34 -7.03 8.77 -7.06
N LEU A 35 -7.44 8.87 -8.31
CA LEU A 35 -8.19 7.82 -9.03
C LEU A 35 -7.27 6.91 -9.86
N ASP A 36 -6.09 6.61 -9.32
CA ASP A 36 -5.11 5.73 -9.95
C ASP A 36 -5.20 4.30 -9.41
N LEU A 37 -5.83 3.41 -10.18
CA LEU A 37 -5.99 2.01 -9.77
C LEU A 37 -4.64 1.30 -9.58
N TYR A 38 -3.63 1.59 -10.41
CA TYR A 38 -2.32 0.97 -10.22
C TYR A 38 -1.68 1.41 -8.91
N GLY A 39 -1.68 2.71 -8.63
CA GLY A 39 -1.22 3.26 -7.35
C GLY A 39 -2.02 2.74 -6.14
N TRP A 40 -3.31 2.47 -6.32
CA TRP A 40 -4.11 1.81 -5.28
C TRP A 40 -3.61 0.40 -4.99
N GLY A 41 -3.31 -0.38 -6.03
CA GLY A 41 -2.76 -1.73 -5.87
C GLY A 41 -1.39 -1.72 -5.22
N GLU A 42 -0.52 -0.79 -5.62
CA GLU A 42 0.82 -0.61 -5.03
C GLU A 42 0.73 -0.31 -3.53
N ILE A 43 -0.04 0.70 -3.12
CA ILE A 43 -0.23 1.04 -1.70
C ILE A 43 -0.95 -0.08 -0.93
N ALA A 44 -1.94 -0.73 -1.54
CA ALA A 44 -2.66 -1.83 -0.91
C ALA A 44 -1.81 -3.10 -0.77
N SER A 45 -0.76 -3.27 -1.56
CA SER A 45 0.15 -4.41 -1.44
C SER A 45 1.06 -4.31 -0.20
N GLU A 46 1.26 -3.11 0.35
CA GLU A 46 2.17 -2.84 1.46
C GLU A 46 1.65 -3.34 2.82
N PRO A 47 2.28 -4.35 3.46
CA PRO A 47 1.80 -4.92 4.72
C PRO A 47 1.79 -3.91 5.87
N ILE A 48 2.70 -2.94 5.87
CA ILE A 48 2.79 -1.91 6.91
C ILE A 48 1.51 -1.05 6.92
N ILE A 49 0.96 -0.74 5.74
CA ILE A 49 -0.27 0.06 5.62
C ILE A 49 -1.47 -0.70 6.22
N TRP A 50 -1.56 -2.01 5.99
CA TRP A 50 -2.57 -2.86 6.64
C TRP A 50 -2.43 -2.88 8.16
N CYS A 51 -1.20 -3.06 8.66
CA CYS A 51 -0.93 -3.05 10.09
C CYS A 51 -1.32 -1.72 10.74
N LEU A 52 -1.07 -0.58 10.09
CA LEU A 52 -1.45 0.74 10.60
C LEU A 52 -2.95 1.00 10.51
N LEU A 53 -3.57 0.75 9.35
CA LEU A 53 -4.96 1.15 9.10
C LEU A 53 -5.99 0.16 9.65
N PHE A 54 -5.69 -1.14 9.69
CA PHE A 54 -6.55 -2.14 10.33
C PHE A 54 -6.08 -2.49 11.73
N GLY A 55 -4.80 -2.87 11.89
CA GLY A 55 -4.27 -3.35 13.17
C GLY A 55 -4.33 -2.27 14.24
N TYR A 56 -3.59 -1.19 14.04
CA TYR A 56 -3.48 -0.12 15.03
C TYR A 56 -4.81 0.60 15.27
N SER A 57 -5.58 0.95 14.22
CA SER A 57 -6.84 1.67 14.39
C SER A 57 -7.88 0.88 15.20
N ILE A 58 -8.02 -0.42 14.95
CA ILE A 58 -8.98 -1.29 15.65
C ILE A 58 -8.52 -1.51 17.09
N LEU A 59 -7.24 -1.83 17.29
CA LEU A 59 -6.68 -2.04 18.63
C LEU A 59 -6.80 -0.79 19.49
N PHE A 60 -6.44 0.38 18.95
CA PHE A 60 -6.57 1.65 19.64
C PHE A 60 -8.04 1.95 19.96
N SER A 61 -8.95 1.73 19.01
CA SER A 61 -10.39 1.92 19.21
C SER A 61 -10.96 0.99 20.29
N LEU A 62 -10.47 -0.25 20.42
CA LEU A 62 -10.85 -1.17 21.49
C LEU A 62 -10.31 -0.71 22.85
N ALA A 63 -9.05 -0.26 22.91
CA ALA A 63 -8.46 0.30 24.12
C ALA A 63 -9.22 1.55 24.57
N ALA A 64 -9.58 2.43 23.64
CA ALA A 64 -10.36 3.63 23.90
C ALA A 64 -11.72 3.32 24.55
N ASP A 65 -12.47 2.38 23.96
CA ASP A 65 -13.74 1.93 24.52
C ASP A 65 -13.56 1.27 25.90
N GLY A 66 -12.49 0.49 26.09
CA GLY A 66 -12.15 -0.14 27.36
C GLY A 66 -11.85 0.85 28.47
N ILE A 67 -11.05 1.89 28.20
CA ILE A 67 -10.73 2.97 29.15
C ILE A 67 -12.01 3.67 29.61
N MET A 68 -12.95 3.93 28.70
CA MET A 68 -14.22 4.59 29.04
C MET A 68 -15.12 3.73 29.92
N LEU A 69 -15.15 2.43 29.67
CA LEU A 69 -15.88 1.47 30.51
C LEU A 69 -15.28 1.40 31.92
N LEU A 70 -13.95 1.34 32.02
CA LEU A 70 -13.23 1.31 33.30
C LEU A 70 -13.41 2.60 34.10
N ALA A 71 -13.33 3.75 33.44
CA ALA A 71 -13.45 5.06 34.08
C ALA A 71 -14.88 5.46 34.47
N ARG A 72 -15.89 4.60 34.20
CA ARG A 72 -17.33 4.83 34.48
C ARG A 72 -17.79 6.24 34.11
N VAL A 73 -17.37 6.72 32.95
CA VAL A 73 -17.54 8.11 32.52
C VAL A 73 -19.03 8.46 32.41
N ARG A 74 -19.44 9.58 33.04
CA ARG A 74 -20.82 10.10 32.93
C ARG A 74 -21.18 10.38 31.46
N ARG A 75 -22.42 10.04 31.08
CA ARG A 75 -22.93 10.12 29.69
C ARG A 75 -22.76 11.49 29.04
N GLU A 76 -22.85 12.57 29.81
CA GLU A 76 -22.72 13.96 29.34
C GLU A 76 -21.31 14.32 28.87
N LYS A 77 -20.26 13.78 29.51
CA LYS A 77 -18.85 14.07 29.14
C LYS A 77 -18.27 13.05 28.18
N ARG A 78 -19.00 11.97 27.91
CA ARG A 78 -18.52 10.81 27.17
C ARG A 78 -18.08 11.16 25.75
N MET A 79 -18.88 11.94 25.02
CA MET A 79 -18.57 12.29 23.62
C MET A 79 -17.33 13.16 23.50
N LEU A 80 -17.17 14.16 24.37
CA LEU A 80 -15.98 15.01 24.39
C LEU A 80 -14.72 14.21 24.73
N LEU A 81 -14.80 13.31 25.72
CA LEU A 81 -13.68 12.45 26.09
C LEU A 81 -13.34 11.45 24.99
N GLU A 82 -14.33 10.90 24.28
CA GLU A 82 -14.12 10.08 23.08
C GLU A 82 -13.32 10.84 22.03
N VAL A 83 -13.76 12.03 21.63
CA VAL A 83 -13.07 12.84 20.62
C VAL A 83 -11.63 13.16 21.06
N LEU A 84 -11.43 13.57 22.32
CA LEU A 84 -10.09 13.86 22.85
C LEU A 84 -9.20 12.61 22.86
N LEU A 85 -9.75 11.45 23.22
CA LEU A 85 -8.99 10.21 23.25
C LEU A 85 -8.58 9.79 21.84
N TYR A 86 -9.49 9.84 20.87
CA TYR A 86 -9.16 9.57 19.47
C TYR A 86 -8.16 10.58 18.90
N ALA A 87 -8.29 11.87 19.22
CA ALA A 87 -7.31 12.87 18.82
C ALA A 87 -5.93 12.56 19.44
N SER A 88 -5.88 12.24 20.73
CA SER A 88 -4.61 11.87 21.38
C SER A 88 -4.01 10.60 20.78
N GLY A 89 -4.82 9.57 20.49
CA GLY A 89 -4.39 8.36 19.81
C GLY A 89 -3.76 8.63 18.45
N GLY A 90 -4.37 9.49 17.64
CA GLY A 90 -3.83 9.85 16.34
C GLY A 90 -2.48 10.56 16.41
N TYR A 91 -2.19 11.27 17.51
CA TYR A 91 -0.98 12.07 17.65
C TYR A 91 0.15 11.37 18.43
N LEU A 92 -0.19 10.58 19.45
CA LEU A 92 0.75 10.02 20.44
C LEU A 92 1.88 9.17 19.83
N PRO A 93 1.63 8.26 18.86
CA PRO A 93 2.68 7.43 18.28
C PRO A 93 3.79 8.27 17.64
N PHE A 94 3.43 9.38 16.99
CA PHE A 94 4.37 10.25 16.30
C PHE A 94 5.16 11.13 17.26
N LEU A 95 4.58 11.48 18.42
CA LEU A 95 5.34 12.12 19.50
C LEU A 95 6.40 11.20 20.08
N LEU A 96 6.07 9.93 20.32
CA LEU A 96 7.01 8.96 20.88
C LEU A 96 8.17 8.67 19.91
N LEU A 97 7.91 8.66 18.60
CA LEU A 97 8.92 8.49 17.56
C LEU A 97 9.81 9.74 17.37
N SER A 98 9.36 10.91 17.82
CA SER A 98 10.10 12.19 17.69
C SER A 98 11.28 12.35 18.67
N HIS A 99 11.77 11.27 19.28
CA HIS A 99 12.71 11.29 20.40
C HIS A 99 14.04 12.05 20.11
N ASN A 100 14.44 12.21 18.84
CA ASN A 100 15.71 12.85 18.45
C ASN A 100 15.59 14.28 17.89
N GLY A 101 14.48 14.98 18.14
CA GLY A 101 14.35 16.41 17.82
C GLY A 101 12.98 16.77 17.26
N ALA A 102 12.53 17.99 17.56
CA ALA A 102 11.27 18.53 17.06
C ALA A 102 11.38 18.87 15.56
N ASN A 103 11.34 17.83 14.72
CA ASN A 103 11.23 18.01 13.27
C ASN A 103 9.79 18.34 12.91
N TRP A 104 9.59 19.42 12.15
CA TRP A 104 8.29 19.82 11.60
C TRP A 104 7.54 18.70 10.88
N PHE A 105 8.28 17.74 10.32
CA PHE A 105 7.75 16.53 9.71
C PHE A 105 6.89 15.69 10.67
N TYR A 106 7.34 15.44 11.90
CA TYR A 106 6.59 14.65 12.88
C TYR A 106 5.33 15.37 13.36
N VAL A 107 5.38 16.70 13.46
CA VAL A 107 4.20 17.51 13.78
C VAL A 107 3.15 17.37 12.68
N PHE A 108 3.57 17.47 11.41
CA PHE A 108 2.66 17.34 10.27
C PHE A 108 2.03 15.95 10.18
N ILE A 109 2.82 14.89 10.33
CA ILE A 109 2.30 13.51 10.34
C ILE A 109 1.40 13.27 11.54
N GLY A 110 1.73 13.83 12.71
CA GLY A 110 0.88 13.77 13.89
C GLY A 110 -0.50 14.38 13.62
N LEU A 111 -0.56 15.56 13.00
CA LEU A 111 -1.83 16.21 12.64
C LEU A 111 -2.63 15.37 11.63
N LEU A 112 -1.96 14.74 10.67
CA LEU A 112 -2.58 13.80 9.74
C LEU A 112 -3.15 12.58 10.49
N GLY A 113 -2.41 12.06 11.47
CA GLY A 113 -2.86 10.97 12.35
C GLY A 113 -4.11 11.34 13.16
N VAL A 114 -4.19 12.56 13.68
CA VAL A 114 -5.39 13.10 14.34
C VAL A 114 -6.57 13.10 13.37
N ALA A 115 -6.39 13.63 12.16
CA ALA A 115 -7.44 13.66 11.15
C ALA A 115 -7.95 12.25 10.80
N CYS A 116 -7.04 11.29 10.56
CA CYS A 116 -7.37 9.90 10.30
C CYS A 116 -8.14 9.26 11.45
N SER A 117 -7.72 9.50 12.69
CA SER A 117 -8.39 8.96 13.88
C SER A 117 -9.81 9.50 14.06
N LEU A 118 -10.01 10.80 13.78
CA LEU A 118 -11.34 11.42 13.84
C LEU A 118 -12.25 10.95 12.70
N ILE A 119 -11.71 10.75 11.49
CA ILE A 119 -12.45 10.15 10.37
C ILE A 119 -12.89 8.73 10.73
N PHE A 120 -11.97 7.90 11.26
CA PHE A 120 -12.30 6.56 11.74
C PHE A 120 -13.43 6.60 12.77
N PHE A 121 -13.33 7.47 13.77
CA PHE A 121 -14.37 7.64 14.79
C PHE A 121 -15.72 8.02 14.17
N GLY A 122 -15.73 8.95 13.21
CA GLY A 122 -16.93 9.36 12.49
C GLY A 122 -17.58 8.21 11.72
N ILE A 123 -16.80 7.45 10.94
CA ILE A 123 -17.29 6.30 10.17
C ILE A 123 -17.80 5.21 11.12
N TYR A 124 -17.06 4.90 12.19
CA TYR A 124 -17.47 3.92 13.19
C TYR A 124 -18.83 4.28 13.81
N HIS A 125 -19.00 5.51 14.27
CA HIS A 125 -20.26 5.94 14.88
C HIS A 125 -21.41 5.93 13.86
N PHE A 126 -21.17 6.37 12.64
CA PHE A 126 -22.16 6.30 11.57
C PHE A 126 -22.61 4.86 11.28
N MET A 127 -21.65 3.94 11.12
CA MET A 127 -21.93 2.52 10.84
C MET A 127 -22.60 1.81 12.01
N ARG A 128 -22.26 2.16 13.25
CA ARG A 128 -22.82 1.56 14.47
C ARG A 128 -24.30 1.90 14.65
N TYR A 129 -24.72 3.14 14.36
CA TYR A 129 -26.05 3.63 14.70
C TYR A 129 -27.03 3.71 13.53
N LYS A 130 -26.56 3.95 12.29
CA LYS A 130 -27.45 4.21 11.15
C LYS A 130 -27.59 3.04 10.19
N TRP A 131 -26.67 2.08 10.19
CA TRP A 131 -26.62 1.03 9.15
C TRP A 131 -26.67 -0.38 9.75
N PRO A 132 -27.80 -1.10 9.61
CA PRO A 132 -27.94 -2.46 10.13
C PRO A 132 -27.08 -3.50 9.38
N PHE A 133 -26.53 -3.14 8.22
CA PHE A 133 -25.75 -4.04 7.35
C PHE A 133 -24.23 -3.81 7.41
N SER A 134 -23.72 -3.32 8.53
CA SER A 134 -22.27 -3.06 8.71
C SER A 134 -21.40 -4.30 8.44
N GLY A 135 -21.91 -5.51 8.68
CA GLY A 135 -21.23 -6.77 8.32
C GLY A 135 -20.97 -6.94 6.83
N VAL A 136 -21.97 -6.62 5.99
CA VAL A 136 -21.85 -6.74 4.53
C VAL A 136 -20.86 -5.70 4.00
N ILE A 137 -20.93 -4.46 4.49
CA ILE A 137 -19.98 -3.41 4.11
C ILE A 137 -18.56 -3.81 4.47
N ALA A 138 -18.35 -4.29 5.70
CA ALA A 138 -17.03 -4.71 6.16
C ALA A 138 -16.44 -5.81 5.27
N ALA A 139 -17.24 -6.83 4.94
CA ALA A 139 -16.82 -7.91 4.06
C ALA A 139 -16.51 -7.40 2.64
N THR A 140 -17.38 -6.59 2.05
CA THR A 140 -17.19 -6.03 0.71
C THR A 140 -15.93 -5.17 0.63
N LEU A 141 -15.71 -4.29 1.61
CA LEU A 141 -14.52 -3.44 1.67
C LEU A 141 -13.25 -4.26 1.81
N LEU A 142 -13.27 -5.28 2.69
CA LEU A 142 -12.12 -6.15 2.89
C LEU A 142 -11.78 -6.92 1.61
N ILE A 143 -12.78 -7.53 0.96
CA ILE A 143 -12.59 -8.25 -0.30
C ILE A 143 -12.06 -7.31 -1.38
N LEU A 144 -12.64 -6.12 -1.52
CA LEU A 144 -12.18 -5.12 -2.48
C LEU A 144 -10.71 -4.75 -2.26
N LEU A 145 -10.30 -4.48 -1.03
CA LEU A 145 -8.92 -4.13 -0.70
C LEU A 145 -7.95 -5.28 -0.94
N ILE A 146 -8.35 -6.53 -0.65
CA ILE A 146 -7.55 -7.72 -0.96
C ILE A 146 -7.39 -7.89 -2.47
N VAL A 147 -8.46 -7.71 -3.24
CA VAL A 147 -8.41 -7.77 -4.71
C VAL A 147 -7.50 -6.68 -5.25
N LEU A 148 -7.62 -5.44 -4.78
CA LEU A 148 -6.72 -4.35 -5.17
C LEU A 148 -5.25 -4.68 -4.85
N ALA A 149 -4.97 -5.25 -3.68
CA ALA A 149 -3.62 -5.60 -3.25
C ALA A 149 -2.96 -6.74 -4.04
N LYS A 150 -3.75 -7.55 -4.77
CA LYS A 150 -3.26 -8.77 -5.45
C LYS A 150 -3.47 -8.77 -6.96
N ALA A 151 -4.38 -7.95 -7.47
CA ALA A 151 -4.62 -7.86 -8.90
C ALA A 151 -3.45 -7.17 -9.60
N ASP A 152 -3.07 -7.68 -10.77
CA ASP A 152 -2.24 -6.92 -11.70
C ASP A 152 -3.11 -5.82 -12.32
N LEU A 153 -2.81 -4.57 -11.94
CA LEU A 153 -3.51 -3.37 -12.39
C LEU A 153 -2.70 -2.61 -13.44
N THR A 154 -1.76 -3.28 -14.11
CA THR A 154 -0.96 -2.72 -15.20
C THR A 154 -1.85 -2.39 -16.40
N ILE A 155 -1.73 -1.16 -16.88
CA ILE A 155 -2.46 -0.62 -18.03
C ILE A 155 -1.45 -0.27 -19.11
N THR A 156 -1.57 -0.94 -20.26
CA THR A 156 -0.81 -0.63 -21.46
C THR A 156 -1.73 -0.28 -22.63
N ARG A 157 -1.24 0.53 -23.58
CA ARG A 157 -1.89 0.78 -24.88
C ARG A 157 -0.88 0.78 -26.00
N GLN A 158 -1.23 0.13 -27.11
CA GLN A 158 -0.36 -0.08 -28.27
C GLN A 158 1.01 -0.64 -27.85
N TRP A 159 0.98 -1.66 -27.00
CA TRP A 159 2.19 -2.32 -26.52
C TRP A 159 2.71 -3.28 -27.58
N GLU A 160 3.84 -2.95 -28.19
CA GLU A 160 4.54 -3.81 -29.13
C GLU A 160 5.85 -4.22 -28.49
N GLU A 161 6.11 -5.52 -28.39
CA GLU A 161 7.33 -6.04 -27.78
C GLU A 161 8.07 -6.99 -28.73
N LEU A 162 9.40 -6.89 -28.69
CA LEU A 162 10.32 -7.77 -29.39
C LEU A 162 11.30 -8.32 -28.37
N ARG A 163 11.31 -9.65 -28.21
CA ARG A 163 12.26 -10.34 -27.35
C ARG A 163 13.26 -11.13 -28.18
N THR A 164 14.53 -11.01 -27.82
CA THR A 164 15.66 -11.75 -28.38
C THR A 164 16.39 -12.48 -27.24
N ASP A 165 17.42 -13.25 -27.58
CA ASP A 165 18.19 -14.02 -26.58
C ASP A 165 18.91 -13.10 -25.56
N ASN A 166 19.34 -11.92 -26.01
CA ASN A 166 20.19 -11.00 -25.24
C ASN A 166 19.57 -9.59 -25.11
N GLY A 167 18.28 -9.45 -25.39
CA GLY A 167 17.63 -8.15 -25.34
C GLY A 167 16.12 -8.19 -25.47
N TYR A 168 15.49 -7.11 -25.01
CA TYR A 168 14.06 -6.88 -25.03
C TYR A 168 13.82 -5.43 -25.44
N GLU A 169 12.93 -5.22 -26.41
CA GLU A 169 12.51 -3.90 -26.84
C GLU A 169 11.00 -3.82 -26.73
N ALA A 170 10.48 -2.72 -26.21
CA ALA A 170 9.06 -2.44 -26.21
C ALA A 170 8.76 -0.99 -26.58
N SER A 171 7.72 -0.79 -27.39
CA SER A 171 7.14 0.52 -27.69
C SER A 171 5.70 0.56 -27.20
N PHE A 172 5.25 1.73 -26.73
CA PHE A 172 3.93 1.89 -26.16
C PHE A 172 3.44 3.33 -26.24
N ALA A 173 2.14 3.48 -26.54
CA ALA A 173 1.48 4.78 -26.53
C ALA A 173 1.05 5.20 -25.11
N TYR A 174 0.90 4.23 -24.21
CA TYR A 174 0.64 4.46 -22.80
C TYR A 174 1.12 3.26 -21.99
N PHE A 175 1.89 3.51 -20.94
CA PHE A 175 2.33 2.52 -19.97
C PHE A 175 2.18 3.09 -18.55
N ARG A 176 1.36 2.40 -17.77
CA ARG A 176 1.24 2.61 -16.33
C ARG A 176 1.19 1.24 -15.66
N GLY A 177 2.24 0.89 -14.93
CA GLY A 177 2.33 -0.34 -14.19
C GLY A 177 3.70 -0.98 -14.31
N GLU A 178 3.76 -2.31 -14.28
CA GLU A 178 5.02 -3.06 -14.32
C GLU A 178 4.98 -4.17 -15.36
N LYS A 179 6.11 -4.40 -16.04
CA LYS A 179 6.34 -5.54 -16.93
C LYS A 179 7.64 -6.22 -16.55
N ALA A 180 7.59 -7.54 -16.40
CA ALA A 180 8.72 -8.34 -15.95
C ALA A 180 9.34 -9.13 -17.11
N ILE A 181 10.66 -9.05 -17.25
CA ILE A 181 11.45 -9.81 -18.21
C ILE A 181 12.22 -10.90 -17.45
N ALA A 182 11.81 -12.15 -17.60
CA ALA A 182 12.44 -13.30 -16.96
C ALA A 182 13.82 -13.62 -17.58
N ILE A 183 14.85 -13.81 -16.76
CA ILE A 183 16.22 -14.19 -17.15
C ILE A 183 16.69 -15.32 -16.22
N SER A 184 17.08 -16.45 -16.79
CA SER A 184 17.62 -17.57 -16.01
C SER A 184 19.14 -17.42 -15.83
N LEU A 185 19.61 -17.48 -14.59
CA LEU A 185 21.03 -17.39 -14.23
C LEU A 185 21.42 -18.61 -13.38
N LYS A 186 22.69 -19.01 -13.47
CA LYS A 186 23.29 -20.00 -12.58
C LYS A 186 24.02 -19.32 -11.44
N HIS A 187 24.18 -20.04 -10.33
CA HIS A 187 24.99 -19.60 -9.21
C HIS A 187 26.39 -19.16 -9.67
N GLY A 188 26.77 -17.94 -9.30
CA GLY A 188 28.04 -17.30 -9.67
C GLY A 188 28.03 -16.55 -11.00
N GLU A 189 27.02 -16.73 -11.86
CA GLU A 189 26.91 -15.95 -13.10
C GLU A 189 26.57 -14.49 -12.79
N THR A 190 27.21 -13.57 -13.49
CA THR A 190 26.97 -12.12 -13.36
C THR A 190 26.15 -11.64 -14.55
N LEU A 191 24.98 -11.09 -14.26
CA LEU A 191 24.18 -10.38 -15.25
C LEU A 191 24.67 -8.94 -15.31
N ARG A 192 24.98 -8.46 -16.52
CA ARG A 192 25.16 -7.05 -16.80
C ARG A 192 24.06 -6.60 -17.75
N CYS A 193 23.35 -5.55 -17.39
CA CYS A 193 22.21 -5.08 -18.15
C CYS A 193 22.30 -3.57 -18.39
N ASP A 194 21.97 -3.14 -19.61
CA ASP A 194 21.88 -1.77 -20.05
C ASP A 194 20.42 -1.47 -20.42
N ILE A 195 19.84 -0.45 -19.80
CA ILE A 195 18.46 -0.03 -20.09
C ILE A 195 18.44 1.38 -20.63
N SER A 196 17.89 1.52 -21.82
CA SER A 196 17.65 2.80 -22.46
C SER A 196 16.17 3.09 -22.55
N TRP A 197 15.74 4.18 -21.91
CA TRP A 197 14.39 4.72 -22.02
C TRP A 197 14.39 5.85 -23.04
N ASN A 198 13.43 5.84 -23.96
CA ASN A 198 13.19 6.93 -24.90
C ASN A 198 11.77 7.48 -24.68
N PRO A 199 11.56 8.28 -23.62
CA PRO A 199 10.25 8.84 -23.30
C PRO A 199 9.87 9.95 -24.29
N GLU A 200 8.61 9.93 -24.73
CA GLU A 200 8.01 10.98 -25.56
C GLU A 200 7.17 11.98 -24.75
N ASN A 201 7.09 11.79 -23.44
CA ASN A 201 6.39 12.66 -22.51
C ASN A 201 7.07 12.66 -21.12
N ASP A 202 6.60 13.53 -20.23
CA ASP A 202 7.11 13.65 -18.84
C ASP A 202 6.61 12.52 -17.91
N GLY A 203 6.32 11.34 -18.45
CA GLY A 203 5.92 10.18 -17.66
C GLY A 203 7.08 9.65 -16.83
N GLY A 204 6.78 9.09 -15.66
CA GLY A 204 7.79 8.45 -14.82
C GLY A 204 8.15 7.06 -15.35
N TYR A 205 9.37 6.63 -15.11
CA TYR A 205 9.85 5.28 -15.41
C TYR A 205 10.83 4.81 -14.34
N GLY A 206 10.96 3.50 -14.22
CA GLY A 206 11.84 2.88 -13.25
C GLY A 206 12.15 1.43 -13.57
N MET A 207 12.99 0.85 -12.75
CA MET A 207 13.35 -0.56 -12.85
C MET A 207 13.70 -1.10 -11.46
N ARG A 208 13.42 -2.37 -11.26
CA ARG A 208 14.01 -3.21 -10.21
C ARG A 208 14.32 -4.59 -10.76
N VAL A 209 15.20 -5.33 -10.10
CA VAL A 209 15.41 -6.75 -10.36
C VAL A 209 14.88 -7.54 -9.18
N LEU A 210 14.09 -8.56 -9.47
CA LEU A 210 13.47 -9.42 -8.48
C LEU A 210 14.05 -10.85 -8.57
N ASP A 211 14.26 -11.50 -7.43
CA ASP A 211 14.54 -12.93 -7.36
C ASP A 211 13.25 -13.76 -7.48
N ASP A 212 13.37 -15.09 -7.42
CA ASP A 212 12.28 -16.08 -7.52
C ASP A 212 11.13 -15.87 -6.50
N ARG A 213 11.43 -15.17 -5.41
CA ARG A 213 10.49 -14.87 -4.31
C ARG A 213 9.83 -13.51 -4.46
N GLY A 214 10.22 -12.73 -5.47
CA GLY A 214 9.77 -11.37 -5.67
C GLY A 214 10.50 -10.35 -4.78
N GLU A 215 11.64 -10.72 -4.20
CA GLU A 215 12.47 -9.80 -3.40
C GLU A 215 13.44 -9.03 -4.29
N THR A 216 13.64 -7.74 -3.99
CA THR A 216 14.54 -6.88 -4.77
C THR A 216 16.00 -7.28 -4.54
N VAL A 217 16.71 -7.56 -5.63
CA VAL A 217 18.14 -7.89 -5.63
C VAL A 217 18.96 -6.60 -5.59
N PRO A 218 20.00 -6.50 -4.72
CA PRO A 218 20.89 -5.34 -4.71
C PRO A 218 21.69 -5.26 -6.03
N LEU A 219 21.71 -4.07 -6.62
CA LEU A 219 22.39 -3.81 -7.89
C LEU A 219 23.69 -3.05 -7.67
N THR A 220 24.72 -3.40 -8.44
CA THR A 220 25.97 -2.64 -8.51
C THR A 220 25.93 -1.70 -9.72
N ASP A 221 26.12 -0.41 -9.47
CA ASP A 221 26.25 0.57 -10.54
C ASP A 221 27.52 0.29 -11.35
N SER A 222 27.34 0.00 -12.63
CA SER A 222 28.44 -0.29 -13.57
C SER A 222 28.81 0.93 -14.42
N GLY A 223 28.26 2.11 -14.10
CA GLY A 223 28.44 3.37 -14.81
C GLY A 223 27.43 3.55 -15.95
N GLY A 224 26.84 4.75 -16.05
CA GLY A 224 25.85 5.08 -17.08
C GLY A 224 24.44 4.59 -16.72
N HIS A 225 23.72 4.03 -17.70
CA HIS A 225 22.41 3.38 -17.49
C HIS A 225 22.53 1.85 -17.34
N ALA A 226 23.71 1.37 -16.93
CA ALA A 226 24.02 -0.03 -16.82
C ALA A 226 24.19 -0.48 -15.36
N PHE A 227 23.67 -1.65 -15.04
CA PHE A 227 23.79 -2.26 -13.72
C PHE A 227 24.28 -3.70 -13.85
N SER A 228 24.81 -4.22 -12.75
CA SER A 228 25.18 -5.63 -12.66
C SER A 228 24.81 -6.23 -11.32
N PHE A 229 24.58 -7.55 -11.31
CA PHE A 229 24.50 -8.34 -10.09
C PHE A 229 24.97 -9.76 -10.37
N THR A 230 25.49 -10.42 -9.33
CA THR A 230 25.92 -11.82 -9.39
C THR A 230 24.85 -12.69 -8.73
N ALA A 231 24.47 -13.77 -9.39
CA ALA A 231 23.43 -14.67 -8.92
C ALA A 231 23.94 -15.53 -7.75
N ASP A 232 23.36 -15.32 -6.56
CA ASP A 232 23.65 -16.14 -5.38
C ASP A 232 23.06 -17.55 -5.47
N ARG A 233 22.10 -17.79 -6.38
CA ARG A 233 21.47 -19.09 -6.61
C ARG A 233 21.23 -19.30 -8.11
N SER A 234 21.15 -20.55 -8.52
CA SER A 234 20.70 -20.89 -9.87
C SER A 234 19.17 -20.79 -9.95
N ASP A 235 18.66 -19.69 -10.50
CA ASP A 235 17.22 -19.41 -10.56
C ASP A 235 16.82 -18.46 -11.70
N THR A 236 15.51 -18.19 -11.81
CA THR A 236 14.96 -17.16 -12.68
C THR A 236 14.86 -15.84 -11.92
N TYR A 237 15.52 -14.82 -12.47
CA TYR A 237 15.44 -13.45 -12.03
C TYR A 237 14.54 -12.65 -12.98
N TRP A 238 13.88 -11.62 -12.47
CA TRP A 238 13.00 -10.78 -13.27
C TRP A 238 13.49 -9.34 -13.29
N ILE A 239 13.85 -8.84 -14.48
CA ILE A 239 14.01 -7.41 -14.69
C ILE A 239 12.61 -6.81 -14.82
N ALA A 240 12.15 -6.16 -13.77
CA ALA A 240 10.85 -5.52 -13.72
C ALA A 240 11.01 -4.04 -14.11
N ILE A 241 10.48 -3.68 -15.28
CA ILE A 241 10.41 -2.30 -15.76
C ILE A 241 9.07 -1.68 -15.37
N SER A 242 9.08 -0.44 -14.90
CA SER A 242 7.88 0.26 -14.47
C SER A 242 7.68 1.57 -15.21
N GLY A 243 6.42 1.94 -15.42
CA GLY A 243 6.01 3.18 -16.05
C GLY A 243 4.88 3.86 -15.30
N ASN A 244 4.85 5.19 -15.31
CA ASN A 244 3.76 5.99 -14.73
C ASN A 244 3.30 7.05 -15.73
N LYS A 245 2.19 6.74 -16.43
CA LYS A 245 1.63 7.57 -17.53
C LYS A 245 2.66 7.81 -18.63
N LEU A 246 3.49 6.82 -18.91
CA LEU A 246 4.62 6.92 -19.84
C LEU A 246 4.18 6.65 -21.27
N LYS A 247 4.73 7.40 -22.22
CA LYS A 247 4.65 7.18 -23.66
C LYS A 247 6.07 7.09 -24.21
N GLY A 248 6.33 6.17 -25.13
CA GLY A 248 7.62 6.05 -25.79
C GLY A 248 8.06 4.60 -25.93
N SER A 249 9.33 4.35 -25.69
CA SER A 249 9.91 3.01 -25.80
C SER A 249 10.99 2.73 -24.75
N VAL A 250 11.27 1.45 -24.55
CA VAL A 250 12.34 0.94 -23.69
C VAL A 250 13.10 -0.14 -24.43
N SER A 251 14.43 -0.11 -24.34
CA SER A 251 15.33 -1.16 -24.81
C SER A 251 16.16 -1.64 -23.64
N VAL A 252 16.13 -2.95 -23.40
CA VAL A 252 16.88 -3.64 -22.34
C VAL A 252 17.81 -4.60 -23.04
N LYS A 253 19.11 -4.46 -22.85
CA LYS A 253 20.13 -5.39 -23.36
C LYS A 253 20.86 -6.02 -22.20
N TRP A 254 21.19 -7.29 -22.30
CA TRP A 254 21.92 -7.97 -21.23
C TRP A 254 22.98 -8.94 -21.74
N THR A 255 23.99 -9.15 -20.91
CA THR A 255 25.05 -10.15 -21.09
C THR A 255 25.22 -10.93 -19.79
N ILE A 256 25.49 -12.23 -19.92
CA ILE A 256 25.73 -13.13 -18.80
C ILE A 256 27.20 -13.53 -18.84
N GLU A 257 27.93 -13.16 -17.80
CA GLU A 257 29.35 -13.49 -17.59
C GLU A 257 29.47 -14.58 -16.51
N LYS A 258 30.53 -15.39 -16.58
CA LYS A 258 30.83 -16.45 -15.62
C LYS A 258 31.89 -16.05 -14.63
#